data_AF-A0A328BXH6-F1
#
_entry.id   AF-A0A328BXH6-F1
#
_cell.length_a   1.000
_cell.length_b   1.000
_cell.length_c   1.000
_cell.angle_alpha   90.00
_cell.angle_beta   90.00
_cell.angle_gamma   90.00
#
_symmetry.space_group_name_H-M   'P 1'
#
loop_
_entity.id
_entity.type
_entity.pdbx_description
1 polymer ?
#
loop_
_entity_poly.entity_id
_entity_poly.type
_entity_poly.pdbx_seq_one_letter_code
_entity_poly.pdbx_strand_id
1 'polypeptide(L)'
;MTSLEQLIKEGKELFREERYDEAINKLSQALGNITNKDSHVPQQAIIHFGLGRCYLKKAIQTKQLDLFDKIYKHFTELKNLIAQLADGENKIHNQIIVHRWLGRCYLEQAKQTKQLNLFDKAYKYFVECQNLIEHLPEGENKVHEKTKARHWLGDFYFKKAIQTKDKKLLEKYFQNKNEGIIKQLPTQLPSGLKNSIASILAVLSISPVEFNKPLAHYTSPHVCEKLLNIRRNNSEQENGPSPMRMNSSTYMNDPFEGKCLAEFLGLQDIALENKTNFSENNAFFTCFSARVNDLNQFRLYGKVDNTEASGCCLVFNKYGNWIKEPDIGASYAKLNYTNDDELATTEWQPSSNNLPLYQIAYIFYRDDYVKKDEYDILDKKISENFGVRLKPISNHKQWEKVRKQKLREALTELKEFFEKNDAKKHKAALEYIRYLFKDYAFRDEEEFRLLKIEQLGSDNIQYCEVTNSTYVEYGDICTQVDEVILGTNYEYTEENLKAEVFYHLLRKEFPKIQVSHSSLPIASIQRKKS
;
A
#
# COMPACT_ATOMS: atom_id res chain seq x y z
N MET A 1 0.73 41.02 21.21
CA MET A 1 0.32 40.55 19.88
C MET A 1 1.06 39.27 19.59
N THR A 2 0.39 38.21 19.13
CA THR A 2 1.04 36.98 18.67
C THR A 2 1.84 37.30 17.40
N SER A 3 3.11 36.88 17.33
CA SER A 3 3.96 37.18 16.17
C SER A 3 3.44 36.47 14.90
N LEU A 4 3.75 37.04 13.73
CA LEU A 4 3.40 36.46 12.42
C LEU A 4 3.85 35.00 12.30
N GLU A 5 5.08 34.71 12.71
CA GLU A 5 5.67 33.37 12.65
C GLU A 5 4.96 32.37 13.57
N GLN A 6 4.55 32.81 14.76
CA GLN A 6 3.82 31.99 15.71
C GLN A 6 2.45 31.59 15.16
N LEU A 7 1.72 32.51 14.50
CA LEU A 7 0.45 32.19 13.85
C LEU A 7 0.62 31.19 12.70
N ILE A 8 1.68 31.33 11.89
CA ILE A 8 1.99 30.37 10.82
C ILE A 8 2.31 28.99 11.40
N LYS A 9 3.07 28.93 12.49
CA LYS A 9 3.42 27.68 13.17
C LYS A 9 2.17 26.98 13.72
N GLU A 10 1.35 27.69 14.48
CA GLU A 10 0.07 27.18 15.00
C GLU A 10 -0.85 26.70 13.88
N GLY A 11 -0.96 27.46 12.78
CA GLY A 11 -1.74 27.03 11.61
C GLY A 11 -1.25 25.74 10.97
N LYS A 12 0.08 25.51 10.92
CA LYS A 12 0.67 24.27 10.42
C LYS A 12 0.41 23.09 11.36
N GLU A 13 0.46 23.32 12.68
CA GLU A 13 0.18 22.29 13.69
C GLU A 13 -1.28 21.86 13.63
N LEU A 14 -2.22 22.81 13.63
CA LEU A 14 -3.65 22.54 13.47
C LEU A 14 -3.98 21.82 12.16
N PHE A 15 -3.28 22.13 11.06
CA PHE A 15 -3.42 21.39 9.81
C PHE A 15 -3.01 19.92 9.94
N ARG A 16 -1.92 19.63 10.68
CA ARG A 16 -1.47 18.24 10.94
C ARG A 16 -2.46 17.48 11.82
N GLU A 17 -3.12 18.19 12.73
CA GLU A 17 -4.20 17.65 13.58
C GLU A 17 -5.55 17.51 12.85
N GLU A 18 -5.59 17.81 11.55
CA GLU A 18 -6.81 17.81 10.71
C GLU A 18 -7.90 18.80 11.17
N ARG A 19 -7.54 19.79 12.00
CA ARG A 19 -8.43 20.86 12.49
C ARG A 19 -8.45 22.02 11.49
N TYR A 20 -8.97 21.75 10.29
CA TYR A 20 -8.82 22.66 9.15
C TYR A 20 -9.50 24.02 9.34
N ASP A 21 -10.62 24.10 10.03
CA ASP A 21 -11.29 25.39 10.29
C ASP A 21 -10.46 26.29 11.20
N GLU A 22 -9.85 25.72 12.23
CA GLU A 22 -8.98 26.45 13.14
C GLU A 22 -7.67 26.85 12.46
N ALA A 23 -7.10 25.95 11.64
CA ALA A 23 -5.94 26.26 10.80
C ALA A 23 -6.23 27.42 9.84
N ILE A 24 -7.41 27.43 9.19
CA ILE A 24 -7.84 28.52 8.31
C ILE A 24 -7.94 29.84 9.07
N ASN A 25 -8.54 29.84 10.26
CA ASN A 25 -8.66 31.05 11.08
C ASN A 25 -7.28 31.60 11.45
N LYS A 26 -6.36 30.76 11.92
CA LYS A 26 -4.99 31.17 12.29
C LYS A 26 -4.19 31.69 11.11
N LEU A 27 -4.24 31.00 9.97
CA LEU A 27 -3.53 31.43 8.76
C LEU A 27 -4.14 32.70 8.15
N SER A 28 -5.45 32.90 8.25
CA SER A 28 -6.12 34.14 7.81
C SER A 28 -5.74 35.32 8.71
N GLN A 29 -5.62 35.10 10.02
CA GLN A 29 -5.09 36.08 10.95
C GLN A 29 -3.63 36.43 10.64
N ALA A 30 -2.80 35.42 10.34
CA ALA A 30 -1.41 35.65 9.91
C ALA A 30 -1.35 36.51 8.64
N LEU A 31 -2.22 36.24 7.66
CA LEU A 31 -2.29 37.04 6.43
C LEU A 31 -2.70 38.49 6.72
N GLY A 32 -3.66 38.71 7.62
CA GLY A 32 -4.12 40.04 8.02
C GLY A 32 -3.08 40.87 8.77
N ASN A 33 -2.12 40.22 9.45
CA ASN A 33 -1.02 40.90 10.15
C ASN A 33 0.06 41.45 9.19
N ILE A 34 0.02 41.10 7.90
CA ILE A 34 0.95 41.61 6.89
C ILE A 34 0.39 42.93 6.35
N THR A 35 0.87 44.05 6.90
CA THR A 35 0.37 45.40 6.58
C THR A 35 0.91 45.97 5.27
N ASN A 36 2.11 45.56 4.83
CA ASN A 36 2.67 45.91 3.54
C ASN A 36 2.78 44.68 2.64
N LYS A 37 1.98 44.64 1.57
CA LYS A 37 1.89 43.52 0.62
C LYS A 37 3.17 43.29 -0.19
N ASP A 38 4.03 44.29 -0.32
CA ASP A 38 5.33 44.15 -1.01
C ASP A 38 6.42 43.64 -0.05
N SER A 39 6.14 43.61 1.26
CA SER A 39 7.02 43.01 2.26
C SER A 39 6.61 41.55 2.54
N HIS A 40 7.55 40.72 2.99
CA HIS A 40 7.26 39.35 3.45
C HIS A 40 6.67 38.40 2.38
N VAL A 41 7.04 38.56 1.11
CA VAL A 41 6.61 37.67 0.00
C VAL A 41 6.77 36.17 0.34
N PRO A 42 7.89 35.70 0.95
CA PRO A 42 8.01 34.30 1.35
C PRO A 42 6.98 33.84 2.37
N GLN A 43 6.68 34.66 3.39
CA GLN A 43 5.68 34.35 4.41
C GLN A 43 4.28 34.34 3.82
N GLN A 44 3.95 35.29 2.94
CA GLN A 44 2.68 35.31 2.20
C GLN A 44 2.53 34.02 1.38
N ALA A 45 3.57 33.59 0.67
CA ALA A 45 3.55 32.35 -0.10
C ALA A 45 3.25 31.14 0.80
N ILE A 46 3.90 31.04 1.97
CA ILE A 46 3.64 29.97 2.95
C ILE A 46 2.18 29.99 3.44
N ILE A 47 1.64 31.18 3.74
CA ILE A 47 0.27 31.34 4.23
C ILE A 47 -0.75 30.96 3.15
N HIS A 48 -0.60 31.49 1.94
CA HIS A 48 -1.47 31.17 0.80
C HIS A 48 -1.44 29.68 0.46
N PHE A 49 -0.25 29.06 0.50
CA PHE A 49 -0.10 27.62 0.35
C PHE A 49 -0.85 26.84 1.44
N GLY A 50 -0.70 27.25 2.70
CA GLY A 50 -1.40 26.65 3.84
C GLY A 50 -2.93 26.75 3.70
N LEU A 51 -3.45 27.95 3.40
CA LEU A 51 -4.88 28.21 3.22
C LEU A 51 -5.45 27.39 2.05
N GLY A 52 -4.79 27.41 0.89
CA GLY A 52 -5.21 26.61 -0.27
C GLY A 52 -5.31 25.12 0.05
N ARG A 53 -4.34 24.58 0.82
CA ARG A 53 -4.38 23.17 1.27
C ARG A 53 -5.47 22.89 2.29
N CYS A 54 -5.71 23.77 3.25
CA CYS A 54 -6.77 23.61 4.24
C CYS A 54 -8.14 23.57 3.55
N TYR A 55 -8.41 24.53 2.66
CA TYR A 55 -9.66 24.56 1.89
C TYR A 55 -9.81 23.33 1.00
N LEU A 56 -8.75 22.87 0.33
CA LEU A 56 -8.81 21.66 -0.48
C LEU A 56 -9.13 20.41 0.36
N LYS A 57 -8.47 20.25 1.51
CA LYS A 57 -8.77 19.13 2.41
C LYS A 57 -10.20 19.17 2.92
N LYS A 58 -10.68 20.34 3.34
CA LYS A 58 -12.07 20.55 3.75
C LYS A 58 -13.05 20.26 2.61
N ALA A 59 -12.78 20.73 1.39
CA ALA A 59 -13.62 20.49 0.22
C ALA A 59 -13.70 19.00 -0.15
N ILE A 60 -12.61 18.24 0.00
CA ILE A 60 -12.59 16.80 -0.21
C ILE A 60 -13.41 16.06 0.85
N GLN A 61 -13.23 16.41 2.13
CA GLN A 61 -13.95 15.77 3.24
C GLN A 61 -15.45 16.06 3.23
N THR A 62 -15.82 17.32 3.01
CA THR A 62 -17.22 17.79 3.10
C THR A 62 -17.96 17.73 1.78
N LYS A 63 -17.26 17.51 0.65
CA LYS A 63 -17.80 17.57 -0.72
C LYS A 63 -18.44 18.94 -1.07
N GLN A 64 -17.99 20.00 -0.40
CA GLN A 64 -18.45 21.38 -0.65
C GLN A 64 -17.73 21.98 -1.86
N LEU A 65 -18.46 22.15 -2.96
CA LEU A 65 -17.91 22.61 -4.24
C LEU A 65 -17.60 24.12 -4.26
N ASP A 66 -18.31 24.92 -3.47
CA ASP A 66 -18.12 26.38 -3.34
C ASP A 66 -16.74 26.73 -2.75
N LEU A 67 -16.12 25.80 -2.02
CA LEU A 67 -14.76 25.98 -1.50
C LEU A 67 -13.71 26.02 -2.61
N PHE A 68 -13.99 25.50 -3.81
CA PHE A 68 -13.03 25.54 -4.93
C PHE A 68 -12.70 26.97 -5.39
N ASP A 69 -13.62 27.92 -5.26
CA ASP A 69 -13.34 29.32 -5.57
C ASP A 69 -12.28 29.90 -4.62
N LYS A 70 -12.35 29.56 -3.33
CA LYS A 70 -11.34 29.94 -2.33
C LYS A 70 -10.00 29.24 -2.58
N ILE A 71 -10.03 27.96 -2.96
CA ILE A 71 -8.83 27.19 -3.32
C ILE A 71 -8.11 27.86 -4.48
N TYR A 72 -8.82 28.13 -5.58
CA TYR A 72 -8.23 28.73 -6.77
C TYR A 72 -7.72 30.15 -6.50
N LYS A 73 -8.44 30.95 -5.71
CA LYS A 73 -7.94 32.25 -5.24
C LYS A 73 -6.59 32.11 -4.55
N HIS A 74 -6.47 31.26 -3.52
CA HIS A 74 -5.21 31.16 -2.77
C HIS A 74 -4.04 30.61 -3.61
N PHE A 75 -4.28 29.62 -4.48
CA PHE A 75 -3.22 29.09 -5.34
C PHE A 75 -2.83 30.04 -6.50
N THR A 76 -3.74 30.91 -6.93
CA THR A 76 -3.45 31.95 -7.94
C THR A 76 -2.56 33.04 -7.33
N GLU A 77 -2.90 33.53 -6.14
CA GLU A 77 -2.05 34.46 -5.39
C GLU A 77 -0.69 33.86 -5.09
N LEU A 78 -0.64 32.58 -4.69
CA LEU A 78 0.62 31.87 -4.50
C LEU A 78 1.47 31.83 -5.78
N LYS A 79 0.85 31.56 -6.94
CA LYS A 79 1.54 31.57 -8.24
C LYS A 79 2.13 32.96 -8.53
N ASN A 80 1.39 34.04 -8.26
CA ASN A 80 1.84 35.41 -8.47
C ASN A 80 3.01 35.77 -7.54
N LEU A 81 2.93 35.40 -6.26
CA LEU A 81 4.00 35.62 -5.27
C LEU A 81 5.30 34.89 -5.67
N ILE A 82 5.19 33.65 -6.15
CA ILE A 82 6.37 32.89 -6.60
C ILE A 82 7.00 33.48 -7.86
N ALA A 83 6.21 34.12 -8.74
CA ALA A 83 6.76 34.82 -9.90
C ALA A 83 7.64 36.02 -9.49
N GLN A 84 7.37 36.64 -8.35
CA GLN A 84 8.13 37.77 -7.80
C GLN A 84 9.42 37.35 -7.07
N LEU A 85 9.60 36.06 -6.77
CA LEU A 85 10.84 35.59 -6.15
C LEU A 85 12.03 35.72 -7.11
N ALA A 86 13.22 35.95 -6.54
CA ALA A 86 14.48 35.94 -7.29
C ALA A 86 14.68 34.62 -8.04
N ASP A 87 15.25 34.70 -9.24
CA ASP A 87 15.51 33.54 -10.07
C ASP A 87 16.53 32.60 -9.42
N GLY A 88 16.32 31.29 -9.57
CA GLY A 88 17.13 30.25 -8.95
C GLY A 88 16.33 28.98 -8.67
N GLU A 89 17.01 27.95 -8.15
CA GLU A 89 16.43 26.63 -7.89
C GLU A 89 15.22 26.69 -6.95
N ASN A 90 15.25 27.56 -5.93
CA ASN A 90 14.14 27.75 -5.00
C ASN A 90 12.87 28.25 -5.71
N LYS A 91 13.00 29.08 -6.74
CA LYS A 91 11.87 29.56 -7.53
C LYS A 91 11.29 28.45 -8.39
N ILE A 92 12.13 27.69 -9.09
CA ILE A 92 11.70 26.55 -9.92
C ILE A 92 11.01 25.50 -9.03
N HIS A 93 11.58 25.15 -7.89
CA HIS A 93 10.99 24.22 -6.95
C HIS A 93 9.61 24.69 -6.46
N ASN A 94 9.48 25.97 -6.09
CA ASN A 94 8.19 26.54 -5.70
C ASN A 94 7.17 26.55 -6.86
N GLN A 95 7.60 26.81 -8.10
CA GLN A 95 6.74 26.70 -9.27
C GLN A 95 6.24 25.27 -9.47
N ILE A 96 7.11 24.26 -9.34
CA ILE A 96 6.75 22.83 -9.40
C ILE A 96 5.66 22.52 -8.36
N ILE A 97 5.85 22.96 -7.12
CA ILE A 97 4.86 22.78 -6.04
C ILE A 97 3.52 23.37 -6.46
N VAL A 98 3.48 24.63 -6.93
CA VAL A 98 2.23 25.29 -7.32
C VAL A 98 1.51 24.57 -8.44
N HIS A 99 2.21 24.24 -9.53
CA HIS A 99 1.61 23.58 -10.68
C HIS A 99 1.07 22.21 -10.29
N ARG A 100 1.82 21.43 -9.50
CA ARG A 100 1.35 20.16 -8.95
C ARG A 100 0.07 20.30 -8.12
N TRP A 101 0.01 21.29 -7.23
CA TRP A 101 -1.17 21.50 -6.40
C TRP A 101 -2.37 22.02 -7.18
N LEU A 102 -2.16 22.91 -8.16
CA LEU A 102 -3.23 23.35 -9.06
C LEU A 102 -3.78 22.18 -9.88
N GLY A 103 -2.90 21.35 -10.45
CA GLY A 103 -3.28 20.12 -11.15
C GLY A 103 -4.11 19.20 -10.26
N ARG A 104 -3.68 18.99 -9.01
CA ARG A 104 -4.44 18.24 -8.00
C ARG A 104 -5.80 18.87 -7.71
N CYS A 105 -5.89 20.19 -7.53
CA CYS A 105 -7.15 20.87 -7.25
C CYS A 105 -8.16 20.62 -8.37
N TYR A 106 -7.74 20.79 -9.63
CA TYR A 106 -8.59 20.50 -10.78
C TYR A 106 -8.99 19.04 -10.87
N LEU A 107 -8.06 18.11 -10.60
CA LEU A 107 -8.36 16.67 -10.58
C LEU A 107 -9.38 16.31 -9.50
N GLU A 108 -9.23 16.84 -8.29
CA GLU A 108 -10.17 16.62 -7.18
C GLU A 108 -11.54 17.24 -7.44
N GLN A 109 -11.59 18.43 -8.02
CA GLN A 109 -12.87 19.02 -8.45
C GLN A 109 -13.52 18.17 -9.53
N ALA A 110 -12.75 17.71 -10.53
CA ALA A 110 -13.25 16.86 -11.61
C ALA A 110 -13.85 15.55 -11.08
N LYS A 111 -13.21 14.94 -10.08
CA LYS A 111 -13.73 13.74 -9.38
C LYS A 111 -15.08 13.99 -8.72
N GLN A 112 -15.29 15.17 -8.13
CA GLN A 112 -16.54 15.51 -7.45
C GLN A 112 -17.65 15.94 -8.41
N THR A 113 -17.34 16.77 -9.40
CA THR A 113 -18.34 17.36 -10.33
C THR A 113 -18.59 16.50 -11.57
N LYS A 114 -17.71 15.55 -11.86
CA LYS A 114 -17.68 14.75 -13.10
C LYS A 114 -17.57 15.61 -14.38
N GLN A 115 -17.03 16.83 -14.29
CA GLN A 115 -16.81 17.68 -15.45
C GLN A 115 -15.50 17.32 -16.17
N LEU A 116 -15.57 17.01 -17.47
CA LEU A 116 -14.43 16.54 -18.25
C LEU A 116 -13.40 17.64 -18.58
N ASN A 117 -13.85 18.88 -18.77
CA ASN A 117 -12.97 20.02 -19.03
C ASN A 117 -11.98 20.29 -17.88
N LEU A 118 -12.34 19.94 -16.64
CA LEU A 118 -11.46 20.06 -15.47
C LEU A 118 -10.29 19.07 -15.53
N PHE A 119 -10.47 17.89 -16.15
CA PHE A 119 -9.36 16.98 -16.42
C PHE A 119 -8.35 17.61 -17.39
N ASP A 120 -8.81 18.33 -18.41
CA ASP A 120 -7.89 18.95 -19.37
C ASP A 120 -7.08 20.08 -18.71
N LYS A 121 -7.69 20.83 -17.78
CA LYS A 121 -6.96 21.77 -16.92
C LYS A 121 -5.94 21.05 -16.04
N ALA A 122 -6.34 19.98 -15.35
CA ALA A 122 -5.44 19.21 -14.50
C ALA A 122 -4.23 18.68 -15.27
N TYR A 123 -4.47 18.10 -16.45
CA TYR A 123 -3.43 17.59 -17.34
C TYR A 123 -2.43 18.67 -17.75
N LYS A 124 -2.91 19.86 -18.14
CA LYS A 124 -2.04 20.99 -18.49
C LYS A 124 -1.06 21.32 -17.36
N TYR A 125 -1.55 21.42 -16.12
CA TYR A 125 -0.70 21.69 -14.96
C TYR A 125 0.29 20.56 -14.66
N PHE A 126 -0.10 19.29 -14.82
CA PHE A 126 0.82 18.17 -14.63
C PHE A 126 1.93 18.12 -15.69
N VAL A 127 1.61 18.44 -16.95
CA VAL A 127 2.62 18.54 -18.02
C VAL A 127 3.57 19.73 -17.77
N GLU A 128 3.03 20.90 -17.41
CA GLU A 128 3.87 22.05 -17.02
C GLU A 128 4.77 21.72 -15.83
N CYS A 129 4.26 20.97 -14.85
CA CYS A 129 5.05 20.46 -13.73
C CYS A 129 6.20 19.56 -14.19
N GLN A 130 5.97 18.64 -15.13
CA GLN A 130 7.04 17.79 -15.69
C GLN A 130 8.11 18.61 -16.42
N ASN A 131 7.70 19.58 -17.23
CA ASN A 131 8.64 20.46 -17.94
C ASN A 131 9.52 21.24 -16.97
N LEU A 132 8.95 21.79 -15.89
CA LEU A 132 9.71 22.49 -14.85
C LEU A 132 10.70 21.58 -14.13
N ILE A 133 10.34 20.32 -13.88
CA ILE A 133 11.23 19.35 -13.22
C ILE A 133 12.48 19.08 -14.06
N GLU A 134 12.39 19.11 -15.40
CA GLU A 134 13.57 18.91 -16.24
C GLU A 134 14.62 20.02 -16.10
N HIS A 135 14.22 21.21 -15.62
CA HIS A 135 15.12 22.33 -15.33
C HIS A 135 15.79 22.24 -13.95
N LEU A 136 15.45 21.24 -13.14
CA LEU A 136 16.18 20.97 -11.90
C LEU A 136 17.55 20.32 -12.20
N PRO A 137 18.58 20.60 -11.38
CA PRO A 137 19.85 19.87 -11.44
C PRO A 137 19.64 18.36 -11.26
N GLU A 138 20.51 17.56 -11.86
CA GLU A 138 20.52 16.12 -11.58
C GLU A 138 20.86 15.88 -10.10
N GLY A 139 20.14 14.94 -9.49
CA GLY A 139 20.26 14.62 -8.07
C GLY A 139 18.94 14.19 -7.45
N GLU A 140 18.98 13.91 -6.15
CA GLU A 140 17.85 13.35 -5.39
C GLU A 140 16.58 14.21 -5.49
N ASN A 141 16.72 15.55 -5.49
CA ASN A 141 15.58 16.46 -5.59
C ASN A 141 14.81 16.29 -6.91
N LYS A 142 15.52 16.16 -8.04
CA LYS A 142 14.90 15.93 -9.35
C LYS A 142 14.25 14.56 -9.40
N VAL A 143 14.91 13.52 -8.87
CA VAL A 143 14.34 12.17 -8.78
C VAL A 143 13.04 12.17 -7.97
N HIS A 144 13.05 12.80 -6.79
CA HIS A 144 11.88 12.93 -5.92
C HIS A 144 10.71 13.63 -6.61
N GLU A 145 10.94 14.78 -7.24
CA GLU A 145 9.88 15.51 -7.93
C GLU A 145 9.40 14.76 -9.19
N LYS A 146 10.27 14.05 -9.92
CA LYS A 146 9.86 13.14 -11.02
C LYS A 146 8.94 12.04 -10.51
N THR A 147 9.23 11.43 -9.36
CA THR A 147 8.39 10.40 -8.74
C THR A 147 7.01 10.94 -8.36
N LYS A 148 6.96 12.09 -7.68
CA LYS A 148 5.70 12.78 -7.34
C LYS A 148 4.88 13.13 -8.59
N ALA A 149 5.52 13.67 -9.63
CA ALA A 149 4.82 14.03 -10.86
C ALA A 149 4.25 12.80 -11.59
N ARG A 150 5.00 11.68 -11.62
CA ARG A 150 4.48 10.41 -12.14
C ARG A 150 3.25 9.95 -11.39
N HIS A 151 3.31 9.92 -10.05
CA HIS A 151 2.16 9.55 -9.22
C HIS A 151 0.90 10.36 -9.57
N TRP A 152 0.98 11.70 -9.60
CA TRP A 152 -0.17 12.55 -9.92
C TRP A 152 -0.69 12.33 -11.35
N LEU A 153 0.21 12.08 -12.31
CA LEU A 153 -0.16 11.80 -13.69
C LEU A 153 -0.82 10.42 -13.83
N GLY A 154 -0.36 9.42 -13.07
CA GLY A 154 -1.00 8.12 -12.94
C GLY A 154 -2.41 8.24 -12.38
N ASP A 155 -2.58 8.95 -11.26
CA ASP A 155 -3.87 9.25 -10.65
C ASP A 155 -4.83 9.93 -11.65
N PHE A 156 -4.31 10.90 -12.39
CA PHE A 156 -5.04 11.56 -13.46
C PHE A 156 -5.51 10.56 -14.53
N TYR A 157 -4.62 9.73 -15.07
CA TYR A 157 -4.96 8.76 -16.10
C TYR A 157 -6.02 7.79 -15.61
N PHE A 158 -5.83 7.21 -14.43
CA PHE A 158 -6.79 6.27 -13.85
C PHE A 158 -8.15 6.91 -13.66
N LYS A 159 -8.22 8.07 -12.98
CA LYS A 159 -9.50 8.72 -12.69
C LYS A 159 -10.22 9.19 -13.96
N LYS A 160 -9.50 9.77 -14.92
CA LYS A 160 -10.09 10.14 -16.21
C LYS A 160 -10.62 8.91 -16.94
N ALA A 161 -9.84 7.82 -16.96
CA ALA A 161 -10.23 6.57 -17.59
C ALA A 161 -11.51 5.95 -17.00
N ILE A 162 -11.62 5.90 -15.67
CA ILE A 162 -12.82 5.39 -15.01
C ILE A 162 -14.05 6.23 -15.37
N GLN A 163 -13.89 7.55 -15.47
CA GLN A 163 -14.98 8.46 -15.76
C GLN A 163 -15.41 8.42 -17.24
N THR A 164 -14.45 8.32 -18.17
CA THR A 164 -14.72 8.27 -19.61
C THR A 164 -14.90 6.84 -20.14
N LYS A 165 -14.64 5.83 -19.33
CA LYS A 165 -14.58 4.41 -19.71
C LYS A 165 -13.58 4.14 -20.83
N ASP A 166 -12.50 4.92 -20.87
CA ASP A 166 -11.46 4.83 -21.91
C ASP A 166 -10.35 3.86 -21.49
N LYS A 167 -10.32 2.71 -22.17
CA LYS A 167 -9.31 1.67 -21.95
C LYS A 167 -7.88 2.18 -22.23
N LYS A 168 -7.68 3.06 -23.22
CA LYS A 168 -6.34 3.58 -23.56
C LYS A 168 -5.73 4.38 -22.42
N LEU A 169 -6.55 5.10 -21.65
CA LEU A 169 -6.09 5.81 -20.47
C LEU A 169 -5.71 4.84 -19.33
N LEU A 170 -6.39 3.70 -19.18
CA LEU A 170 -5.97 2.64 -18.24
C LEU A 170 -4.65 2.00 -18.68
N GLU A 171 -4.43 1.81 -19.98
CA GLU A 171 -3.16 1.32 -20.51
C GLU A 171 -2.02 2.32 -20.25
N LYS A 172 -2.27 3.64 -20.41
CA LYS A 172 -1.31 4.68 -20.01
C LYS A 172 -1.04 4.71 -18.52
N TYR A 173 -2.06 4.50 -17.69
CA TYR A 173 -1.89 4.38 -16.24
C TYR A 173 -0.97 3.19 -15.90
N PHE A 174 -1.24 2.02 -16.49
CA PHE A 174 -0.39 0.85 -16.29
C PHE A 174 1.06 1.10 -16.73
N GLN A 175 1.27 1.70 -17.91
CA GLN A 175 2.60 2.06 -18.41
C GLN A 175 3.33 2.98 -17.42
N ASN A 176 2.65 4.02 -16.93
CA ASN A 176 3.23 4.95 -15.97
C ASN A 176 3.66 4.26 -14.67
N LYS A 177 2.83 3.35 -14.14
CA LYS A 177 3.13 2.54 -12.95
C LYS A 177 4.31 1.60 -13.21
N ASN A 178 4.30 0.89 -14.33
CA ASN A 178 5.35 -0.04 -14.75
C ASN A 178 6.71 0.64 -14.93
N GLU A 179 6.76 1.80 -15.60
CA GLU A 179 7.98 2.60 -15.74
C GLU A 179 8.56 3.03 -14.40
N GLY A 180 7.70 3.34 -13.42
CA GLY A 180 8.12 3.64 -12.05
C GLY A 180 8.84 2.45 -11.39
N ILE A 181 8.27 1.25 -11.54
CA ILE A 181 8.81 0.01 -10.98
C ILE A 181 10.11 -0.41 -11.67
N ILE A 182 10.21 -0.30 -13.00
CA ILE A 182 11.44 -0.61 -13.76
C ILE A 182 12.63 0.17 -13.20
N LYS A 183 12.43 1.41 -12.75
CA LYS A 183 13.49 2.26 -12.19
C LYS A 183 13.93 1.86 -10.78
N GLN A 184 13.10 1.11 -10.06
CA GLN A 184 13.40 0.60 -8.72
C GLN A 184 14.01 -0.80 -8.76
N LEU A 185 13.88 -1.52 -9.87
CA LEU A 185 14.51 -2.83 -10.06
C LEU A 185 15.98 -2.71 -10.47
N PRO A 186 16.84 -3.67 -10.09
CA PRO A 186 18.28 -3.66 -10.41
C PRO A 186 18.54 -3.49 -11.91
N THR A 187 19.59 -2.75 -12.26
CA THR A 187 19.99 -2.51 -13.65
C THR A 187 20.61 -3.73 -14.32
N GLN A 188 21.12 -4.67 -13.52
CA GLN A 188 21.79 -5.91 -13.93
C GLN A 188 20.82 -6.98 -14.43
N LEU A 189 19.52 -6.87 -14.10
CA LEU A 189 18.52 -7.82 -14.59
C LEU A 189 18.41 -7.74 -16.12
N PRO A 190 18.43 -8.89 -16.85
CA PRO A 190 18.19 -8.91 -18.28
C PRO A 190 16.90 -8.17 -18.65
N SER A 191 16.92 -7.37 -19.72
CA SER A 191 15.81 -6.46 -20.05
C SER A 191 14.45 -7.16 -20.16
N GLY A 192 14.38 -8.31 -20.84
CA GLY A 192 13.14 -9.10 -20.95
C GLY A 192 12.61 -9.59 -19.60
N LEU A 193 13.51 -10.08 -18.74
CA LEU A 193 13.18 -10.54 -17.39
C LEU A 193 12.74 -9.37 -16.49
N LYS A 194 13.48 -8.26 -16.54
CA LYS A 194 13.18 -7.01 -15.81
C LYS A 194 11.80 -6.46 -16.18
N ASN A 195 11.47 -6.43 -17.47
CA ASN A 195 10.17 -5.96 -17.95
C ASN A 195 9.02 -6.88 -17.51
N SER A 196 9.23 -8.20 -17.55
CA SER A 196 8.24 -9.18 -17.09
C SER A 196 7.99 -9.05 -15.58
N ILE A 197 9.05 -8.99 -14.78
CA ILE A 197 9.00 -8.79 -13.33
C ILE A 197 8.30 -7.47 -13.00
N ALA A 198 8.69 -6.36 -13.63
CA ALA A 198 8.07 -5.06 -13.41
C ALA A 198 6.58 -5.06 -13.79
N SER A 199 6.20 -5.79 -14.84
CA SER A 199 4.80 -5.87 -15.28
C SER A 199 3.96 -6.66 -14.28
N ILE A 200 4.48 -7.78 -13.76
CA ILE A 200 3.84 -8.56 -12.70
C ILE A 200 3.68 -7.71 -11.44
N LEU A 201 4.75 -7.04 -10.99
CA LEU A 201 4.72 -6.13 -9.85
C LEU A 201 3.75 -4.98 -10.06
N ALA A 202 3.67 -4.40 -11.26
CA ALA A 202 2.71 -3.33 -11.57
C ALA A 202 1.26 -3.82 -11.51
N VAL A 203 0.98 -5.06 -11.91
CA VAL A 203 -0.36 -5.64 -11.76
C VAL A 203 -0.69 -5.92 -10.30
N LEU A 204 0.24 -6.53 -9.55
CA LEU A 204 -0.03 -7.09 -8.23
C LEU A 204 0.12 -6.08 -7.08
N SER A 205 1.00 -5.08 -7.19
CA SER A 205 1.06 -3.98 -6.22
C SER A 205 -0.21 -3.14 -6.31
N ILE A 206 -0.72 -2.67 -5.17
CA ILE A 206 -1.98 -1.93 -5.08
C ILE A 206 -1.71 -0.46 -4.84
N SER A 207 -2.24 0.39 -5.72
CA SER A 207 -2.23 1.84 -5.52
C SER A 207 -3.54 2.31 -4.86
N PRO A 208 -3.52 3.34 -4.01
CA PRO A 208 -4.71 3.93 -3.38
C PRO A 208 -5.83 4.26 -4.38
N VAL A 209 -5.45 4.69 -5.60
CA VAL A 209 -6.41 5.06 -6.64
C VAL A 209 -7.25 3.88 -7.15
N GLU A 210 -6.71 2.66 -7.05
CA GLU A 210 -7.26 1.39 -7.56
C GLU A 210 -8.16 0.68 -6.54
N PHE A 211 -7.96 0.94 -5.24
CA PHE A 211 -8.53 0.15 -4.16
C PHE A 211 -9.17 0.99 -3.05
N ASN A 212 -10.45 0.78 -2.80
CA ASN A 212 -11.24 1.53 -1.83
C ASN A 212 -12.11 0.63 -0.93
N LYS A 213 -11.65 -0.60 -0.71
CA LYS A 213 -12.34 -1.59 0.14
C LYS A 213 -11.61 -1.76 1.47
N PRO A 214 -12.31 -2.20 2.52
CA PRO A 214 -11.65 -2.60 3.75
C PRO A 214 -10.87 -3.90 3.56
N LEU A 215 -9.88 -4.11 4.42
CA LEU A 215 -9.07 -5.32 4.50
C LEU A 215 -9.07 -5.84 5.93
N ALA A 216 -9.11 -7.16 6.10
CA ALA A 216 -9.13 -7.81 7.40
C ALA A 216 -7.80 -8.49 7.70
N HIS A 217 -7.29 -8.31 8.91
CA HIS A 217 -6.23 -9.14 9.48
C HIS A 217 -6.82 -9.93 10.65
N TYR A 218 -6.86 -11.26 10.51
CA TYR A 218 -7.38 -12.16 11.52
C TYR A 218 -6.28 -12.56 12.48
N THR A 219 -6.54 -12.43 13.78
CA THR A 219 -5.54 -12.69 14.83
C THR A 219 -6.23 -13.16 16.11
N SER A 220 -5.46 -13.63 17.09
CA SER A 220 -6.02 -14.05 18.38
C SER A 220 -6.34 -12.84 19.27
N PRO A 221 -7.24 -12.97 20.26
CA PRO A 221 -7.51 -11.93 21.25
C PRO A 221 -6.24 -11.44 21.95
N HIS A 222 -5.37 -12.36 22.39
CA HIS A 222 -4.09 -12.02 23.03
C HIS A 222 -3.18 -11.17 22.15
N VAL A 223 -3.02 -11.53 20.87
CA VAL A 223 -2.20 -10.74 19.94
C VAL A 223 -2.86 -9.40 19.66
N CYS A 224 -4.18 -9.35 19.47
CA CYS A 224 -4.93 -8.11 19.31
C CYS A 224 -4.72 -7.15 20.50
N GLU A 225 -4.77 -7.68 21.73
CA GLU A 225 -4.57 -6.89 22.95
C GLU A 225 -3.15 -6.33 23.05
N LYS A 226 -2.13 -7.10 22.64
CA LYS A 226 -0.72 -6.64 22.57
C LYS A 226 -0.51 -5.54 21.52
N LEU A 227 -1.09 -5.71 20.33
CA LEU A 227 -0.98 -4.74 19.24
C LEU A 227 -1.63 -3.40 19.59
N LEU A 228 -2.68 -3.43 20.41
CA LEU A 228 -3.43 -2.23 20.82
C LEU A 228 -3.11 -1.78 22.24
N ASN A 229 -2.19 -2.44 22.94
CA ASN A 229 -1.81 -2.15 24.33
C ASN A 229 -2.97 -1.91 25.31
N ILE A 230 -4.05 -2.69 25.20
CA ILE A 230 -5.27 -2.44 26.01
C ILE A 230 -5.31 -3.22 27.33
N ARG A 231 -4.54 -4.31 27.46
CA ARG A 231 -4.35 -5.02 28.74
C ARG A 231 -2.93 -4.81 29.26
N ARG A 232 -2.78 -3.87 30.19
CA ARG A 232 -1.52 -3.63 30.91
C ARG A 232 -1.43 -4.60 32.09
N ASN A 233 -0.43 -5.46 32.12
CA ASN A 233 -0.11 -6.22 33.33
C ASN A 233 0.62 -5.30 34.31
N ASN A 234 0.24 -5.33 35.59
CA ASN A 234 0.81 -4.48 36.65
C ASN A 234 2.26 -4.84 37.04
N SER A 235 2.90 -5.77 36.34
CA SER A 235 4.28 -6.20 36.58
C SER A 235 5.18 -5.77 35.41
N GLU A 236 5.88 -4.67 35.64
CA GLU A 236 7.12 -4.20 35.00
C GLU A 236 7.11 -3.81 33.51
N GLN A 237 7.46 -2.52 33.33
CA GLN A 237 7.69 -1.72 32.12
C GLN A 237 6.46 -1.36 31.26
N GLU A 238 6.12 -0.06 31.31
CA GLU A 238 5.25 0.68 30.39
C GLU A 238 5.77 0.60 28.94
N ASN A 239 5.66 -0.54 28.31
CA ASN A 239 5.94 -0.65 26.89
C ASN A 239 4.65 -0.33 26.13
N GLY A 240 4.74 0.59 25.17
CA GLY A 240 3.64 1.01 24.31
C GLY A 240 3.08 -0.15 23.45
N PRO A 241 2.21 0.16 22.48
CA PRO A 241 1.76 -0.80 21.48
C PRO A 241 2.90 -1.65 20.91
N SER A 242 2.73 -2.97 20.92
CA SER A 242 3.70 -3.87 20.27
C SER A 242 3.64 -3.68 18.75
N PRO A 243 4.78 -3.59 18.05
CA PRO A 243 4.78 -3.56 16.60
C PRO A 243 4.13 -4.81 16.00
N MET A 244 3.38 -4.63 14.91
CA MET A 244 2.89 -5.73 14.11
C MET A 244 4.06 -6.49 13.49
N ARG A 245 4.00 -7.82 13.54
CA ARG A 245 5.05 -8.70 13.02
C ARG A 245 4.78 -9.13 11.58
N MET A 246 5.85 -9.29 10.81
CA MET A 246 5.89 -9.96 9.51
C MET A 246 6.60 -11.30 9.69
N ASN A 247 5.89 -12.39 9.48
CA ASN A 247 6.40 -13.73 9.77
C ASN A 247 7.16 -14.31 8.57
N SER A 248 8.13 -15.18 8.87
CA SER A 248 8.92 -15.90 7.87
C SER A 248 8.07 -16.81 6.98
N SER A 249 8.34 -16.84 5.68
CA SER A 249 7.64 -17.68 4.69
C SER A 249 7.88 -19.19 4.84
N THR A 250 8.84 -19.62 5.68
CA THR A 250 9.35 -21.00 5.72
C THR A 250 8.35 -22.02 6.31
N TYR A 251 7.34 -21.57 7.05
CA TYR A 251 6.35 -22.45 7.71
C TYR A 251 4.93 -21.91 7.58
N MET A 252 4.56 -21.55 6.35
CA MET A 252 3.21 -21.10 6.03
C MET A 252 2.26 -22.28 5.83
N ASN A 253 0.96 -22.00 5.96
CA ASN A 253 -0.09 -23.01 5.74
C ASN A 253 -0.08 -23.55 4.31
N ASP A 254 0.44 -22.79 3.34
CA ASP A 254 0.67 -23.26 1.98
C ASP A 254 2.07 -23.90 1.86
N PRO A 255 2.18 -25.22 1.67
CA PRO A 255 3.47 -25.89 1.47
C PRO A 255 4.16 -25.51 0.15
N PHE A 256 3.42 -24.93 -0.80
CA PHE A 256 3.90 -24.42 -2.09
C PHE A 256 4.19 -22.91 -2.07
N GLU A 257 4.21 -22.27 -0.89
CA GLU A 257 4.53 -20.86 -0.73
C GLU A 257 5.86 -20.51 -1.41
N GLY A 258 5.82 -19.57 -2.37
CA GLY A 258 6.96 -19.20 -3.21
C GLY A 258 7.41 -20.26 -4.23
N LYS A 259 6.80 -21.45 -4.30
CA LYS A 259 7.20 -22.54 -5.23
C LYS A 259 6.32 -22.58 -6.49
N CYS A 260 5.06 -22.19 -6.39
CA CYS A 260 4.09 -22.28 -7.50
C CYS A 260 4.58 -21.63 -8.81
N LEU A 261 5.23 -20.46 -8.72
CA LEU A 261 5.71 -19.77 -9.91
C LEU A 261 6.86 -20.52 -10.59
N ALA A 262 7.80 -21.05 -9.82
CA ALA A 262 8.91 -21.84 -10.36
C ALA A 262 8.40 -23.11 -11.05
N GLU A 263 7.40 -23.76 -10.45
CA GLU A 263 6.73 -24.92 -11.01
C GLU A 263 6.00 -24.60 -12.32
N PHE A 264 5.25 -23.49 -12.38
CA PHE A 264 4.63 -22.99 -13.61
C PHE A 264 5.65 -22.76 -14.73
N LEU A 265 6.86 -22.29 -14.40
CA LEU A 265 7.95 -22.04 -15.34
C LEU A 265 8.76 -23.30 -15.69
N GLY A 266 8.40 -24.48 -15.15
CA GLY A 266 9.14 -25.72 -15.38
C GLY A 266 10.50 -25.78 -14.69
N LEU A 267 10.72 -24.96 -13.66
CA LEU A 267 12.00 -24.81 -12.94
C LEU A 267 12.09 -25.67 -11.67
N GLN A 268 11.42 -26.82 -11.68
CA GLN A 268 11.44 -27.77 -10.56
C GLN A 268 12.88 -28.20 -10.27
N ASP A 269 13.26 -28.20 -9.00
CA ASP A 269 14.53 -28.77 -8.57
C ASP A 269 14.40 -30.30 -8.58
N ILE A 270 14.66 -30.91 -9.75
CA ILE A 270 14.61 -32.36 -9.97
C ILE A 270 15.82 -33.06 -9.33
N ALA A 271 16.78 -32.29 -8.81
CA ALA A 271 17.94 -32.83 -8.14
C ALA A 271 17.50 -33.47 -6.80
N LEU A 272 17.73 -34.79 -6.68
CA LEU A 272 17.79 -35.50 -5.40
C LEU A 272 19.00 -34.97 -4.62
N GLU A 273 18.91 -33.73 -4.16
CA GLU A 273 19.95 -33.14 -3.33
C GLU A 273 19.84 -33.77 -1.94
N ASN A 274 20.75 -34.71 -1.66
CA ASN A 274 20.92 -35.25 -0.31
C ASN A 274 21.39 -34.18 0.70
N LYS A 275 21.69 -32.97 0.23
CA LYS A 275 22.03 -31.78 1.02
C LYS A 275 21.65 -30.53 0.23
N THR A 276 20.78 -29.70 0.79
CA THR A 276 20.48 -28.35 0.31
C THR A 276 21.13 -27.31 1.22
N ASN A 277 21.61 -26.21 0.64
CA ASN A 277 22.07 -25.07 1.42
C ASN A 277 20.88 -24.15 1.77
N PHE A 278 20.97 -23.45 2.90
CA PHE A 278 20.00 -22.40 3.21
C PHE A 278 20.13 -21.24 2.23
N SER A 279 18.98 -20.69 1.82
CA SER A 279 18.95 -19.40 1.12
C SER A 279 19.50 -18.32 2.04
N GLU A 280 20.35 -17.44 1.52
CA GLU A 280 20.87 -16.29 2.29
C GLU A 280 19.75 -15.33 2.70
N ASN A 281 18.70 -15.24 1.87
CA ASN A 281 17.56 -14.36 2.06
C ASN A 281 16.29 -15.16 2.37
N ASN A 282 15.43 -14.58 3.21
CA ASN A 282 14.10 -15.09 3.49
C ASN A 282 13.03 -14.02 3.24
N ALA A 283 11.83 -14.45 2.89
CA ALA A 283 10.68 -13.56 2.80
C ALA A 283 9.95 -13.48 4.13
N PHE A 284 9.62 -12.25 4.51
CA PHE A 284 8.80 -11.94 5.67
C PHE A 284 7.56 -11.21 5.17
N PHE A 285 6.38 -11.63 5.62
CA PHE A 285 5.16 -10.93 5.27
C PHE A 285 4.10 -11.01 6.35
N THR A 286 3.17 -10.06 6.29
CA THR A 286 1.91 -10.17 6.99
C THR A 286 0.76 -10.10 6.01
N CYS A 287 -0.27 -10.89 6.31
CA CYS A 287 -1.37 -11.19 5.40
C CYS A 287 -2.63 -10.42 5.80
N PHE A 288 -3.36 -9.98 4.78
CA PHE A 288 -4.67 -9.37 4.89
C PHE A 288 -5.62 -10.05 3.92
N SER A 289 -6.92 -10.01 4.21
CA SER A 289 -7.96 -10.58 3.36
C SER A 289 -8.96 -9.51 2.94
N ALA A 290 -9.45 -9.57 1.70
CA ALA A 290 -10.62 -8.78 1.29
C ALA A 290 -11.93 -9.24 1.98
N ARG A 291 -11.92 -10.37 2.67
CA ARG A 291 -13.09 -10.98 3.32
C ARG A 291 -13.18 -10.52 4.76
N VAL A 292 -13.74 -9.33 4.96
CA VAL A 292 -14.03 -8.78 6.30
C VAL A 292 -15.21 -9.50 6.93
N ASN A 293 -15.08 -9.89 8.19
CA ASN A 293 -16.10 -10.63 8.94
C ASN A 293 -16.59 -11.88 8.19
N ASP A 294 -15.66 -12.78 7.87
CA ASP A 294 -15.92 -14.00 7.10
C ASP A 294 -15.75 -15.25 7.97
N LEU A 295 -16.70 -16.17 7.85
CA LEU A 295 -16.75 -17.36 8.68
C LEU A 295 -15.56 -18.29 8.43
N ASN A 296 -15.17 -18.50 7.18
CA ASN A 296 -14.05 -19.39 6.86
C ASN A 296 -12.74 -18.82 7.42
N GLN A 297 -12.57 -17.50 7.36
CA GLN A 297 -11.40 -16.85 7.96
C GLN A 297 -11.37 -17.01 9.49
N PHE A 298 -12.49 -16.75 10.18
CA PHE A 298 -12.60 -16.95 11.64
C PHE A 298 -12.44 -18.42 12.09
N ARG A 299 -12.76 -19.39 11.23
CA ARG A 299 -12.58 -20.82 11.50
C ARG A 299 -11.12 -21.27 11.35
N LEU A 300 -10.36 -20.59 10.50
CA LEU A 300 -8.98 -20.97 10.20
C LEU A 300 -7.96 -20.21 11.06
N TYR A 301 -8.20 -18.93 11.37
CA TYR A 301 -7.21 -18.04 11.96
C TYR A 301 -7.63 -17.48 13.32
N GLY A 302 -6.63 -17.20 14.16
CA GLY A 302 -6.83 -16.45 15.42
C GLY A 302 -7.60 -17.20 16.51
N LYS A 303 -7.80 -18.52 16.37
CA LYS A 303 -8.51 -19.34 17.35
C LYS A 303 -7.75 -19.41 18.67
N VAL A 304 -8.49 -19.39 19.77
CA VAL A 304 -8.04 -19.70 21.13
C VAL A 304 -8.56 -21.08 21.50
N ASP A 305 -7.74 -21.93 22.10
CA ASP A 305 -8.10 -23.28 22.55
C ASP A 305 -8.78 -24.15 21.48
N ASN A 306 -8.38 -23.98 20.21
CA ASN A 306 -9.04 -24.60 19.04
C ASN A 306 -10.54 -24.27 18.87
N THR A 307 -11.07 -23.30 19.60
CA THR A 307 -12.45 -22.83 19.48
C THR A 307 -12.60 -21.99 18.21
N GLU A 308 -13.33 -22.50 17.21
CA GLU A 308 -13.60 -21.77 15.97
C GLU A 308 -14.29 -20.42 16.25
N ALA A 309 -13.94 -19.38 15.48
CA ALA A 309 -14.52 -18.05 15.60
C ALA A 309 -14.38 -17.40 16.99
N SER A 310 -13.36 -17.76 17.77
CA SER A 310 -12.98 -17.07 19.02
C SER A 310 -12.02 -15.89 18.81
N GLY A 311 -11.46 -15.75 17.59
CA GLY A 311 -10.48 -14.73 17.26
C GLY A 311 -11.02 -13.30 17.11
N CYS A 312 -10.13 -12.40 16.71
CA CYS A 312 -10.41 -11.01 16.35
C CYS A 312 -10.14 -10.77 14.86
N CYS A 313 -10.95 -9.95 14.23
CA CYS A 313 -10.72 -9.41 12.88
C CYS A 313 -10.42 -7.91 12.99
N LEU A 314 -9.16 -7.53 12.76
CA LEU A 314 -8.73 -6.15 12.66
C LEU A 314 -9.02 -5.62 11.25
N VAL A 315 -9.85 -4.59 11.15
CA VAL A 315 -10.25 -3.99 9.87
C VAL A 315 -9.42 -2.76 9.59
N PHE A 316 -8.79 -2.74 8.42
CA PHE A 316 -8.00 -1.65 7.88
C PHE A 316 -8.68 -1.05 6.66
N ASN A 317 -8.31 0.18 6.30
CA ASN A 317 -8.70 0.84 5.06
C ASN A 317 -10.21 0.97 4.84
N LYS A 318 -11.01 0.99 5.91
CA LYS A 318 -12.46 1.18 5.86
C LYS A 318 -12.83 2.50 5.18
N TYR A 319 -11.97 3.50 5.34
CA TYR A 319 -12.13 4.84 4.75
C TYR A 319 -11.19 5.11 3.56
N GLY A 320 -10.44 4.12 3.08
CA GLY A 320 -9.55 4.26 1.91
C GLY A 320 -8.30 5.12 2.16
N ASN A 321 -7.83 5.19 3.41
CA ASN A 321 -6.76 6.08 3.88
C ASN A 321 -5.52 5.34 4.40
N TRP A 322 -5.50 4.01 4.37
CA TRP A 322 -4.38 3.22 4.86
C TRP A 322 -3.35 2.91 3.76
N ILE A 323 -3.84 2.50 2.59
CA ILE A 323 -2.98 2.12 1.46
C ILE A 323 -2.20 3.34 1.00
N LYS A 324 -0.91 3.13 0.69
CA LYS A 324 0.01 4.13 0.17
C LYS A 324 0.48 3.73 -1.22
N GLU A 325 1.05 4.70 -1.94
CA GLU A 325 1.68 4.41 -3.23
C GLU A 325 2.80 3.36 -3.07
N PRO A 326 2.86 2.35 -3.95
CA PRO A 326 3.80 1.26 -3.78
C PRO A 326 5.25 1.71 -4.00
N ASP A 327 6.10 1.47 -3.00
CA ASP A 327 7.55 1.59 -3.08
C ASP A 327 8.16 0.18 -3.11
N ILE A 328 8.40 -0.33 -4.32
CA ILE A 328 8.92 -1.68 -4.54
C ILE A 328 10.31 -1.83 -3.92
N GLY A 329 11.13 -0.78 -3.96
CA GLY A 329 12.46 -0.77 -3.33
C GLY A 329 12.41 -1.13 -1.85
N ALA A 330 11.38 -0.68 -1.11
CA ALA A 330 11.23 -0.98 0.31
C ALA A 330 11.05 -2.48 0.62
N SER A 331 10.51 -3.27 -0.32
CA SER A 331 10.36 -4.72 -0.19
C SER A 331 11.66 -5.49 -0.49
N TYR A 332 12.53 -4.94 -1.33
CA TYR A 332 13.61 -5.71 -1.97
C TYR A 332 15.01 -5.06 -1.90
N ALA A 333 15.18 -3.96 -1.16
CA ALA A 333 16.44 -3.21 -1.08
C ALA A 333 17.68 -4.11 -0.96
N LYS A 334 17.62 -5.13 -0.09
CA LYS A 334 18.75 -6.04 0.18
C LYS A 334 18.89 -7.21 -0.81
N LEU A 335 18.09 -7.30 -1.86
CA LEU A 335 18.30 -8.31 -2.91
C LEU A 335 19.43 -7.86 -3.83
N ASN A 336 20.67 -8.19 -3.45
CA ASN A 336 21.82 -8.06 -4.34
C ASN A 336 21.67 -9.05 -5.51
N TYR A 337 21.17 -8.57 -6.67
CA TYR A 337 21.28 -9.33 -7.91
C TYR A 337 22.68 -9.11 -8.48
N THR A 338 23.66 -9.87 -7.99
CA THR A 338 25.02 -9.91 -8.53
C THR A 338 25.26 -11.25 -9.22
N ASN A 339 25.58 -11.21 -10.52
CA ASN A 339 26.38 -12.29 -11.11
C ASN A 339 27.82 -11.99 -10.69
N ASP A 340 28.32 -12.70 -9.68
CA ASP A 340 29.70 -12.71 -9.13
C ASP A 340 30.48 -11.37 -9.04
N ASP A 341 30.94 -11.09 -7.82
CA ASP A 341 31.92 -10.06 -7.41
C ASP A 341 31.62 -8.59 -7.80
N GLU A 342 30.92 -7.86 -6.93
CA GLU A 342 31.30 -6.50 -6.53
C GLU A 342 30.47 -6.02 -5.33
N LEU A 343 31.15 -5.41 -4.35
CA LEU A 343 30.60 -5.00 -3.05
C LEU A 343 29.47 -3.96 -3.17
N ALA A 344 28.41 -4.22 -2.40
CA ALA A 344 27.24 -3.38 -2.20
C ALA A 344 27.62 -1.91 -1.89
N THR A 345 27.05 -0.99 -2.66
CA THR A 345 27.11 0.43 -2.36
C THR A 345 25.91 0.83 -1.52
N THR A 346 26.23 1.45 -0.38
CA THR A 346 25.43 2.11 0.65
C THR A 346 23.99 2.47 0.25
N GLU A 347 23.00 1.83 0.88
CA GLU A 347 21.58 2.08 0.63
C GLU A 347 20.92 2.97 1.69
N TRP A 348 20.26 4.01 1.19
CA TRP A 348 19.16 4.71 1.81
C TRP A 348 18.12 3.72 2.35
N GLN A 349 17.88 3.71 3.67
CA GLN A 349 16.85 2.87 4.28
C GLN A 349 15.49 3.60 4.24
N PRO A 350 14.52 3.17 3.41
CA PRO A 350 13.15 3.62 3.55
C PRO A 350 12.59 3.15 4.89
N SER A 351 11.85 4.02 5.58
CA SER A 351 11.16 3.67 6.82
C SER A 351 10.22 2.47 6.59
N SER A 352 10.27 1.45 7.46
CA SER A 352 9.46 0.22 7.39
C SER A 352 7.95 0.44 7.25
N ASN A 353 7.46 1.61 7.65
CA ASN A 353 6.04 1.98 7.63
C ASN A 353 5.46 2.32 6.23
N ASN A 354 6.21 2.09 5.14
CA ASN A 354 5.78 2.41 3.78
C ASN A 354 5.84 1.22 2.80
N LEU A 355 5.74 -0.01 3.32
CA LEU A 355 5.73 -1.19 2.47
C LEU A 355 4.54 -1.20 1.49
N PRO A 356 4.76 -1.61 0.23
CA PRO A 356 3.71 -1.80 -0.74
C PRO A 356 2.79 -2.94 -0.34
N LEU A 357 1.49 -2.75 -0.56
CA LEU A 357 0.49 -3.81 -0.45
C LEU A 357 0.40 -4.55 -1.79
N TYR A 358 0.57 -5.87 -1.77
CA TYR A 358 0.44 -6.71 -2.95
C TYR A 358 -0.81 -7.58 -2.87
N GLN A 359 -1.52 -7.74 -3.98
CA GLN A 359 -2.50 -8.80 -4.15
C GLN A 359 -1.80 -10.10 -4.55
N ILE A 360 -2.28 -11.21 -4.00
CA ILE A 360 -1.82 -12.55 -4.38
C ILE A 360 -2.57 -13.09 -5.60
N ALA A 361 -1.82 -13.63 -6.55
CA ALA A 361 -2.35 -14.39 -7.70
C ALA A 361 -2.26 -15.89 -7.41
N TYR A 362 -3.22 -16.67 -7.91
CA TYR A 362 -3.30 -18.09 -7.59
C TYR A 362 -2.99 -18.95 -8.81
N ILE A 363 -2.09 -19.92 -8.66
CA ILE A 363 -1.70 -20.86 -9.71
C ILE A 363 -2.32 -22.22 -9.40
N PHE A 364 -2.71 -22.96 -10.44
CA PHE A 364 -3.20 -24.33 -10.30
C PHE A 364 -2.92 -25.17 -11.53
N TYR A 365 -2.92 -26.47 -11.30
CA TYR A 365 -2.93 -27.48 -12.35
C TYR A 365 -4.31 -27.56 -13.01
N ARG A 366 -4.33 -27.57 -14.34
CA ARG A 366 -5.55 -27.87 -15.09
C ARG A 366 -5.82 -29.36 -14.96
N ASP A 367 -6.94 -29.70 -14.35
CA ASP A 367 -7.49 -31.05 -14.36
C ASP A 367 -8.95 -31.01 -14.84
N ASP A 368 -9.56 -32.19 -14.94
CA ASP A 368 -10.96 -32.34 -15.40
C ASP A 368 -11.99 -31.76 -14.41
N TYR A 369 -11.58 -31.43 -13.18
CA TYR A 369 -12.45 -30.93 -12.11
C TYR A 369 -12.50 -29.40 -12.02
N VAL A 370 -11.50 -28.69 -12.55
CA VAL A 370 -11.49 -27.23 -12.52
C VAL A 370 -12.32 -26.62 -13.66
N LYS A 371 -13.40 -25.91 -13.28
CA LYS A 371 -14.35 -25.31 -14.22
C LYS A 371 -13.69 -24.24 -15.11
N LYS A 372 -14.14 -24.15 -16.36
CA LYS A 372 -13.53 -23.27 -17.38
C LYS A 372 -13.58 -21.77 -17.06
N ASP A 373 -14.58 -21.32 -16.30
CA ASP A 373 -14.76 -19.94 -15.84
C ASP A 373 -13.80 -19.55 -14.68
N GLU A 374 -13.06 -20.52 -14.14
CA GLU A 374 -12.04 -20.28 -13.13
C GLU A 374 -10.69 -19.84 -13.77
N TYR A 375 -10.45 -20.14 -15.06
CA TYR A 375 -9.29 -19.69 -15.83
C TYR A 375 -9.46 -18.25 -16.36
N ASP A 376 -9.16 -17.23 -15.56
CA ASP A 376 -9.36 -15.84 -16.01
C ASP A 376 -8.10 -15.12 -16.54
N ILE A 377 -6.91 -15.72 -16.38
CA ILE A 377 -5.65 -15.18 -16.92
C ILE A 377 -5.16 -15.96 -18.14
N LEU A 378 -4.81 -17.24 -17.99
CA LEU A 378 -4.15 -18.04 -19.03
C LEU A 378 -5.15 -18.87 -19.82
N ASP A 379 -4.96 -18.95 -21.14
CA ASP A 379 -5.63 -19.95 -21.98
C ASP A 379 -4.72 -21.17 -22.23
N LYS A 380 -5.31 -22.25 -22.78
CA LYS A 380 -4.59 -23.50 -23.05
C LYS A 380 -3.43 -23.34 -24.04
N LYS A 381 -3.40 -22.27 -24.85
CA LYS A 381 -2.31 -22.07 -25.82
C LYS A 381 -1.02 -21.61 -25.14
N ILE A 382 -1.14 -20.89 -24.02
CA ILE A 382 0.02 -20.37 -23.27
C ILE A 382 0.55 -21.41 -22.28
N SER A 383 -0.37 -22.12 -21.61
CA SER A 383 -0.01 -23.24 -20.73
C SER A 383 -1.08 -24.31 -20.78
N GLU A 384 -0.69 -25.48 -21.29
CA GLU A 384 -1.54 -26.65 -21.37
C GLU A 384 -1.93 -27.16 -19.97
N ASN A 385 -0.98 -27.11 -19.03
CA ASN A 385 -1.09 -27.75 -17.72
C ASN A 385 -1.42 -26.79 -16.58
N PHE A 386 -1.30 -25.47 -16.76
CA PHE A 386 -1.54 -24.50 -15.68
C PHE A 386 -2.64 -23.49 -15.99
N GLY A 387 -3.38 -23.14 -14.94
CA GLY A 387 -4.26 -21.98 -14.85
C GLY A 387 -3.71 -20.94 -13.88
N VAL A 388 -4.07 -19.67 -14.09
CA VAL A 388 -3.82 -18.59 -13.12
C VAL A 388 -5.12 -17.84 -12.90
N ARG A 389 -5.41 -17.55 -11.62
CA ARG A 389 -6.56 -16.79 -11.15
C ARG A 389 -6.12 -15.47 -10.52
N LEU A 390 -6.73 -14.37 -10.97
CA LEU A 390 -6.61 -13.06 -10.32
C LEU A 390 -7.99 -12.52 -9.93
N LYS A 391 -8.28 -12.50 -8.63
CA LYS A 391 -9.54 -11.97 -8.09
C LYS A 391 -9.65 -10.45 -8.34
N PRO A 392 -10.86 -9.91 -8.59
CA PRO A 392 -11.03 -8.48 -8.80
C PRO A 392 -10.80 -7.69 -7.51
N ILE A 393 -10.04 -6.60 -7.59
CA ILE A 393 -9.75 -5.74 -6.44
C ILE A 393 -10.78 -4.61 -6.29
N SER A 394 -11.46 -4.28 -7.38
CA SER A 394 -12.41 -3.18 -7.46
C SER A 394 -13.66 -3.58 -8.25
N ASN A 395 -14.64 -2.68 -8.30
CA ASN A 395 -15.81 -2.85 -9.17
C ASN A 395 -15.55 -2.35 -10.61
N HIS A 396 -14.31 -1.91 -10.92
CA HIS A 396 -13.95 -1.34 -12.22
C HIS A 396 -13.61 -2.43 -13.24
N LYS A 397 -14.64 -3.05 -13.84
CA LYS A 397 -14.49 -4.18 -14.79
C LYS A 397 -13.47 -3.95 -15.91
N GLN A 398 -13.34 -2.73 -16.44
CA GLN A 398 -12.34 -2.42 -17.48
C GLN A 398 -10.91 -2.47 -16.95
N TRP A 399 -10.67 -1.96 -15.74
CA TRP A 399 -9.37 -2.05 -15.08
C TRP A 399 -9.00 -3.50 -14.80
N GLU A 400 -9.94 -4.29 -14.29
CA GLU A 400 -9.71 -5.72 -14.09
C GLU A 400 -9.35 -6.43 -15.41
N LYS A 401 -9.98 -6.07 -16.53
CA LYS A 401 -9.59 -6.61 -17.85
C LYS A 401 -8.16 -6.24 -18.24
N VAL A 402 -7.74 -4.99 -18.03
CA VAL A 402 -6.38 -4.54 -18.32
C VAL A 402 -5.37 -5.28 -17.44
N ARG A 403 -5.62 -5.39 -16.12
CA ARG A 403 -4.76 -6.14 -15.19
C ARG A 403 -4.57 -7.59 -15.64
N LYS A 404 -5.66 -8.28 -15.96
CA LYS A 404 -5.62 -9.68 -16.41
C LYS A 404 -4.87 -9.84 -17.73
N GLN A 405 -5.09 -8.93 -18.67
CA GLN A 405 -4.36 -8.91 -19.94
C GLN A 405 -2.85 -8.71 -19.70
N LYS A 406 -2.46 -7.74 -18.86
CA LYS A 406 -1.06 -7.44 -18.56
C LYS A 406 -0.36 -8.55 -17.78
N LEU A 407 -1.05 -9.20 -16.84
CA LEU A 407 -0.50 -10.36 -16.15
C LEU A 407 -0.30 -11.54 -17.11
N ARG A 408 -1.24 -11.77 -18.03
CA ARG A 408 -1.09 -12.79 -19.07
C ARG A 408 0.14 -12.51 -19.94
N GLU A 409 0.26 -11.31 -20.50
CA GLU A 409 1.39 -10.89 -21.34
C GLU A 409 2.72 -11.12 -20.60
N ALA A 410 2.83 -10.64 -19.36
CA ALA A 410 4.05 -10.76 -18.57
C ALA A 410 4.41 -12.22 -18.19
N LEU A 411 3.42 -13.06 -17.87
CA LEU A 411 3.67 -14.48 -17.58
C LEU A 411 4.09 -15.26 -18.83
N THR A 412 3.53 -14.93 -20.00
CA THR A 412 3.97 -15.51 -21.28
C THR A 412 5.41 -15.13 -21.57
N GLU A 413 5.75 -13.84 -21.49
CA GLU A 413 7.12 -13.35 -21.72
C GLU A 413 8.12 -13.97 -20.73
N LEU A 414 7.74 -14.09 -19.46
CA LEU A 414 8.55 -14.74 -18.43
C LEU A 414 8.82 -16.21 -18.76
N LYS A 415 7.78 -16.95 -19.17
CA LYS A 415 7.90 -18.36 -19.56
C LYS A 415 8.82 -18.52 -20.77
N GLU A 416 8.59 -17.75 -21.83
CA GLU A 416 9.46 -17.75 -23.02
C GLU A 416 10.91 -17.40 -22.70
N PHE A 417 11.14 -16.50 -21.74
CA PHE A 417 12.48 -16.15 -21.30
C PHE A 417 13.20 -17.36 -20.70
N PHE A 418 12.56 -18.09 -19.77
CA PHE A 418 13.15 -19.26 -19.14
C PHE A 418 13.24 -20.49 -20.06
N GLU A 419 12.43 -20.57 -21.11
CA GLU A 419 12.59 -21.60 -22.17
C GLU A 419 13.83 -21.37 -23.04
N LYS A 420 14.25 -20.10 -23.20
CA LYS A 420 15.35 -19.70 -24.10
C LYS A 420 16.68 -19.46 -23.38
N ASN A 421 16.68 -19.33 -22.06
CA ASN A 421 17.85 -18.95 -21.26
C ASN A 421 18.15 -19.96 -20.15
N ASP A 422 19.38 -19.95 -19.66
CA ASP A 422 19.81 -20.82 -18.57
C ASP A 422 19.11 -20.44 -17.25
N ALA A 423 18.17 -21.29 -16.82
CA ALA A 423 17.42 -21.09 -15.60
C ALA A 423 18.30 -20.93 -14.36
N LYS A 424 19.43 -21.64 -14.26
CA LYS A 424 20.31 -21.58 -13.08
C LYS A 424 20.86 -20.18 -12.86
N LYS A 425 21.12 -19.44 -13.93
CA LYS A 425 21.65 -18.06 -13.89
C LYS A 425 20.61 -17.02 -13.51
N HIS A 426 19.33 -17.31 -13.74
CA HIS A 426 18.27 -16.29 -13.65
C HIS A 426 17.20 -16.59 -12.60
N LYS A 427 17.18 -17.79 -12.01
CA LYS A 427 16.18 -18.21 -11.01
C LYS A 427 16.14 -17.27 -9.80
N ALA A 428 17.26 -16.71 -9.38
CA ALA A 428 17.32 -15.74 -8.28
C ALA A 428 16.48 -14.48 -8.53
N ALA A 429 16.27 -14.07 -9.79
CA ALA A 429 15.41 -12.94 -10.13
C ALA A 429 13.93 -13.20 -9.80
N LEU A 430 13.51 -14.46 -9.60
CA LEU A 430 12.15 -14.78 -9.22
C LEU A 430 11.86 -14.40 -7.76
N GLU A 431 12.86 -14.16 -6.90
CA GLU A 431 12.67 -13.69 -5.53
C GLU A 431 11.83 -12.40 -5.46
N TYR A 432 11.91 -11.55 -6.49
CA TYR A 432 11.11 -10.33 -6.61
C TYR A 432 9.61 -10.58 -6.74
N ILE A 433 9.15 -11.77 -7.13
CA ILE A 433 7.73 -12.01 -7.44
C ILE A 433 7.19 -13.34 -6.93
N ARG A 434 8.04 -14.31 -6.57
CA ARG A 434 7.62 -15.69 -6.28
C ARG A 434 6.63 -15.78 -5.11
N TYR A 435 6.79 -14.94 -4.08
CA TYR A 435 5.89 -14.87 -2.91
C TYR A 435 4.62 -14.04 -3.16
N LEU A 436 4.37 -13.64 -4.41
CA LEU A 436 3.10 -13.03 -4.84
C LEU A 436 2.19 -14.04 -5.55
N PHE A 437 2.63 -15.30 -5.64
CA PHE A 437 1.88 -16.42 -6.19
C PHE A 437 1.67 -17.48 -5.13
N LYS A 438 0.45 -18.02 -5.08
CA LYS A 438 0.01 -19.03 -4.11
C LYS A 438 -0.75 -20.16 -4.79
N ASP A 439 -0.88 -21.31 -4.13
CA ASP A 439 -1.72 -22.39 -4.63
C ASP A 439 -3.22 -21.99 -4.61
N TYR A 440 -3.95 -22.36 -5.67
CA TYR A 440 -5.38 -22.09 -5.82
C TYR A 440 -6.30 -22.72 -4.78
N ALA A 441 -5.85 -23.75 -4.06
CA ALA A 441 -6.55 -24.27 -2.90
C ALA A 441 -6.85 -23.16 -1.88
N PHE A 442 -6.00 -22.13 -1.80
CA PHE A 442 -6.12 -21.00 -0.89
C PHE A 442 -6.84 -19.77 -1.47
N ARG A 443 -7.43 -19.87 -2.68
CA ARG A 443 -8.11 -18.75 -3.37
C ARG A 443 -9.21 -18.05 -2.56
N ASP A 444 -9.81 -18.76 -1.61
CA ASP A 444 -10.88 -18.26 -0.77
C ASP A 444 -10.39 -17.32 0.32
N GLU A 445 -9.08 -17.24 0.55
CA GLU A 445 -8.47 -16.24 1.44
C GLU A 445 -8.53 -14.83 0.84
N GLU A 446 -8.57 -14.69 -0.49
CA GLU A 446 -8.50 -13.40 -1.18
C GLU A 446 -7.39 -12.49 -0.61
N GLU A 447 -6.21 -13.09 -0.50
CA GLU A 447 -5.06 -12.60 0.25
C GLU A 447 -4.37 -11.39 -0.40
N PHE A 448 -3.92 -10.49 0.48
CA PHE A 448 -3.00 -9.38 0.22
C PHE A 448 -1.83 -9.46 1.21
N ARG A 449 -0.65 -8.98 0.82
CA ARG A 449 0.55 -9.01 1.66
C ARG A 449 1.24 -7.66 1.71
N LEU A 450 1.71 -7.31 2.91
CA LEU A 450 2.91 -6.48 3.04
C LEU A 450 4.10 -7.44 3.03
N LEU A 451 5.07 -7.23 2.16
CA LEU A 451 6.18 -8.16 1.92
C LEU A 451 7.52 -7.44 2.05
N LYS A 452 8.47 -8.09 2.71
CA LYS A 452 9.86 -7.66 2.81
C LYS A 452 10.80 -8.86 2.70
N ILE A 453 11.86 -8.72 1.93
CA ILE A 453 12.93 -9.70 1.86
C ILE A 453 14.07 -9.22 2.77
N GLU A 454 14.57 -10.10 3.63
CA GLU A 454 15.68 -9.82 4.53
C GLU A 454 16.71 -10.95 4.52
N GLN A 455 17.98 -10.57 4.66
CA GLN A 455 19.08 -11.52 4.79
C GLN A 455 19.04 -12.15 6.18
N LEU A 456 19.09 -13.49 6.23
CA LEU A 456 19.16 -14.25 7.48
C LEU A 456 20.40 -13.85 8.28
N GLY A 457 20.21 -13.62 9.58
CA GLY A 457 21.26 -13.14 10.48
C GLY A 457 21.41 -11.61 10.54
N SER A 458 20.62 -10.85 9.78
CA SER A 458 20.61 -9.38 9.92
C SER A 458 19.94 -8.92 11.21
N ASP A 459 20.35 -7.75 11.72
CA ASP A 459 19.82 -7.13 12.95
C ASP A 459 18.31 -6.81 12.89
N ASN A 460 17.72 -6.80 11.69
CA ASN A 460 16.30 -6.57 11.47
C ASN A 460 15.44 -7.80 11.81
N ILE A 461 16.03 -8.99 11.85
CA ILE A 461 15.33 -10.24 12.12
C ILE A 461 15.37 -10.53 13.60
N GLN A 462 14.19 -10.66 14.19
CA GLN A 462 14.01 -11.03 15.59
C GLN A 462 13.62 -12.49 15.72
N TYR A 463 13.96 -13.08 16.87
CA TYR A 463 13.56 -14.44 17.25
C TYR A 463 12.50 -14.39 18.34
N CYS A 464 11.41 -15.15 18.16
CA CYS A 464 10.39 -15.33 19.17
C CYS A 464 10.54 -16.72 19.79
N GLU A 465 10.97 -16.80 21.04
CA GLU A 465 11.11 -18.06 21.78
C GLU A 465 9.78 -18.82 21.88
N VAL A 466 8.67 -18.10 22.12
CA VAL A 466 7.34 -18.69 22.32
C VAL A 466 6.82 -19.41 21.07
N THR A 467 7.01 -18.82 19.89
CA THR A 467 6.54 -19.40 18.62
C THR A 467 7.64 -20.16 17.90
N ASN A 468 8.85 -20.18 18.46
CA ASN A 468 10.07 -20.72 17.85
C ASN A 468 10.24 -20.29 16.38
N SER A 469 10.05 -19.00 16.11
CA SER A 469 10.03 -18.48 14.73
C SER A 469 10.76 -17.15 14.63
N THR A 470 11.31 -16.88 13.44
CA THR A 470 11.87 -15.57 13.11
C THR A 470 10.81 -14.65 12.52
N TYR A 471 10.93 -13.35 12.78
CA TYR A 471 10.04 -12.32 12.24
C TYR A 471 10.78 -11.01 12.04
N VAL A 472 10.17 -10.12 11.28
CA VAL A 472 10.59 -8.72 11.13
C VAL A 472 9.47 -7.83 11.63
N GLU A 473 9.80 -6.73 12.30
CA GLU A 473 8.78 -5.75 12.73
C GLU A 473 8.32 -4.90 11.55
N TYR A 474 7.01 -4.80 11.37
CA TYR A 474 6.40 -3.85 10.45
C TYR A 474 6.32 -2.46 11.11
N GLY A 475 5.55 -2.34 12.19
CA GLY A 475 5.36 -1.09 12.92
C GLY A 475 4.07 -1.05 13.73
N ASP A 476 3.85 0.08 14.41
CA ASP A 476 2.62 0.36 15.16
C ASP A 476 1.42 0.57 14.22
N ILE A 477 0.33 -0.15 14.50
CA ILE A 477 -0.90 -0.16 13.71
C ILE A 477 -2.06 0.58 14.38
N CYS A 478 -1.87 1.16 15.56
CA CYS A 478 -2.96 1.78 16.33
C CYS A 478 -3.68 2.91 15.57
N THR A 479 -2.96 3.64 14.71
CA THR A 479 -3.56 4.69 13.86
C THR A 479 -4.08 4.18 12.52
N GLN A 480 -3.93 2.88 12.25
CA GLN A 480 -4.22 2.24 10.96
C GLN A 480 -5.47 1.35 11.02
N VAL A 481 -5.79 0.81 12.21
CA VAL A 481 -6.99 0.00 12.44
C VAL A 481 -8.21 0.91 12.58
N ASP A 482 -9.24 0.63 11.79
CA ASP A 482 -10.52 1.35 11.81
C ASP A 482 -11.55 0.69 12.73
N GLU A 483 -11.52 -0.65 12.82
CA GLU A 483 -12.49 -1.45 13.57
C GLU A 483 -11.87 -2.77 14.04
N VAL A 484 -12.30 -3.25 15.21
CA VAL A 484 -12.06 -4.60 15.70
C VAL A 484 -13.39 -5.35 15.77
N ILE A 485 -13.49 -6.45 15.02
CA ILE A 485 -14.66 -7.33 15.05
C ILE A 485 -14.30 -8.56 15.88
N LEU A 486 -14.98 -8.75 17.01
CA LEU A 486 -14.83 -9.92 17.87
C LEU A 486 -15.59 -11.09 17.26
N GLY A 487 -14.98 -12.27 17.18
CA GLY A 487 -15.60 -13.45 16.60
C GLY A 487 -16.80 -13.96 17.41
N THR A 488 -17.70 -14.72 16.77
CA THR A 488 -18.96 -15.20 17.39
C THR A 488 -18.72 -15.95 18.71
N ASN A 489 -17.61 -16.66 18.84
CA ASN A 489 -17.23 -17.44 20.01
C ASN A 489 -16.15 -16.78 20.87
N TYR A 490 -15.94 -15.48 20.75
CA TYR A 490 -14.93 -14.74 21.52
C TYR A 490 -15.03 -14.98 23.03
N GLU A 491 -16.25 -15.04 23.58
CA GLU A 491 -16.50 -15.25 25.01
C GLU A 491 -16.63 -16.73 25.43
N TYR A 492 -16.52 -17.67 24.47
CA TYR A 492 -16.71 -19.11 24.71
C TYR A 492 -15.38 -19.88 24.67
N THR A 493 -14.31 -19.29 25.24
CA THR A 493 -12.97 -19.89 25.38
C THR A 493 -12.66 -20.23 26.84
N GLU A 494 -11.61 -21.00 27.10
CA GLU A 494 -11.22 -21.35 28.48
C GLU A 494 -10.65 -20.13 29.23
N GLU A 495 -10.18 -19.12 28.49
CA GLU A 495 -9.66 -17.85 29.02
C GLU A 495 -10.74 -16.92 29.64
N ASN A 496 -12.03 -17.27 29.57
CA ASN A 496 -13.14 -16.47 30.12
C ASN A 496 -13.13 -14.99 29.66
N LEU A 497 -12.80 -14.77 28.39
CA LEU A 497 -12.78 -13.44 27.79
C LEU A 497 -14.18 -12.81 27.84
N LYS A 498 -14.22 -11.48 28.05
CA LYS A 498 -15.46 -10.69 28.06
C LYS A 498 -15.37 -9.59 27.02
N ALA A 499 -16.30 -9.59 26.07
CA ALA A 499 -16.37 -8.59 25.02
C ALA A 499 -16.55 -7.17 25.58
N GLU A 500 -17.33 -7.04 26.67
CA GLU A 500 -17.53 -5.77 27.39
C GLU A 500 -16.20 -5.20 27.92
N VAL A 501 -15.34 -6.05 28.49
CA VAL A 501 -14.05 -5.63 29.05
C VAL A 501 -13.12 -5.17 27.94
N PHE A 502 -13.03 -5.93 26.84
CA PHE A 502 -12.26 -5.54 25.66
C PHE A 502 -12.73 -4.18 25.12
N TYR A 503 -14.05 -4.01 24.98
CA TYR A 503 -14.66 -2.76 24.53
C TYR A 503 -14.28 -1.57 25.42
N HIS A 504 -14.43 -1.71 26.73
CA HIS A 504 -14.12 -0.67 27.70
C HIS A 504 -12.66 -0.21 27.60
N LEU A 505 -11.73 -1.18 27.57
CA LEU A 505 -10.30 -0.90 27.52
C LEU A 505 -9.89 -0.23 26.19
N LEU A 506 -10.39 -0.74 25.05
CA LEU A 506 -10.07 -0.15 23.76
C LEU A 506 -10.62 1.26 23.62
N ARG A 507 -11.84 1.52 24.08
CA ARG A 507 -12.45 2.86 24.01
C ARG A 507 -11.70 3.91 24.83
N LYS A 508 -11.07 3.50 25.93
CA LYS A 508 -10.26 4.39 26.77
C LYS A 508 -9.00 4.87 26.06
N GLU A 509 -8.31 3.97 25.37
CA GLU A 509 -7.03 4.28 24.70
C GLU A 509 -7.25 4.82 23.28
N PHE A 510 -8.20 4.25 22.53
CA PHE A 510 -8.45 4.56 21.12
C PHE A 510 -9.94 4.80 20.84
N PRO A 511 -10.48 5.98 21.20
CA PRO A 511 -11.91 6.29 21.08
C PRO A 511 -12.42 6.27 19.62
N LYS A 512 -11.52 6.41 18.64
CA LYS A 512 -11.87 6.40 17.21
C LYS A 512 -12.02 4.99 16.62
N ILE A 513 -11.40 3.96 17.22
CA ILE A 513 -11.51 2.58 16.74
C ILE A 513 -12.88 2.03 17.10
N GLN A 514 -13.60 1.52 16.10
CA GLN A 514 -14.89 0.88 16.32
C GLN A 514 -14.70 -0.54 16.87
N VAL A 515 -15.64 -1.01 17.66
CA VAL A 515 -15.68 -2.42 18.08
C VAL A 515 -17.06 -2.95 17.76
N SER A 516 -17.10 -4.13 17.15
CA SER A 516 -18.33 -4.84 16.86
C SER A 516 -18.15 -6.32 17.20
N HIS A 517 -19.27 -7.04 17.27
CA HIS A 517 -19.29 -8.47 17.50
C HIS A 517 -19.86 -9.15 16.26
N SER A 518 -19.21 -10.22 15.81
CA SER A 518 -19.66 -11.03 14.69
C SER A 518 -20.95 -11.76 15.06
N SER A 519 -21.91 -11.79 14.13
CA SER A 519 -23.15 -12.56 14.26
C SER A 519 -23.18 -13.72 13.27
N LEU A 520 -22.02 -14.17 12.78
CA LEU A 520 -21.95 -15.25 11.82
C LEU A 520 -22.44 -16.55 12.45
N PRO A 521 -23.28 -17.34 11.75
CA PRO A 521 -23.83 -18.57 12.29
C PRO A 521 -22.74 -19.63 12.39
N ILE A 522 -22.32 -19.95 13.61
CA ILE A 522 -21.45 -21.07 13.92
C ILE A 522 -22.13 -21.90 15.01
N ALA A 523 -22.00 -23.23 14.96
CA ALA A 523 -22.50 -24.07 16.04
C ALA A 523 -21.73 -23.71 17.31
N SER A 524 -22.37 -22.97 18.22
CA SER A 524 -21.76 -22.65 19.51
C SER A 524 -21.52 -23.95 20.26
N ILE A 525 -20.30 -24.13 20.76
CA ILE A 525 -20.01 -25.21 21.70
C ILE A 525 -20.89 -24.92 22.91
N GLN A 526 -21.95 -25.72 23.09
CA GLN A 526 -22.83 -25.59 24.24
C GLN A 526 -21.99 -25.69 25.50
N ARG A 527 -22.18 -24.75 26.43
CA ARG A 527 -21.61 -24.81 27.79
C ARG A 527 -21.71 -26.26 28.29
N LYS A 528 -20.58 -26.93 28.50
CA LYS A 528 -20.51 -27.91 29.58
C LYS A 528 -20.70 -27.07 30.85
N LYS A 529 -21.96 -26.97 31.30
CA LYS A 529 -22.27 -26.56 32.66
C LYS A 529 -21.58 -27.59 33.56
N SER A 530 -20.42 -27.24 34.12
CA SER A 530 -19.90 -27.91 35.32
C SER A 530 -20.56 -27.28 36.54
#